data_AF-A0A4U6CST6-F1
#
_entry.id   AF-A0A4U6CST6-F1
#
_cell.length_a   1.000
_cell.length_b   1.000
_cell.length_c   1.000
_cell.angle_alpha   90.00
_cell.angle_beta   90.00
_cell.angle_gamma   90.00
#
_symmetry.space_group_name_H-M   'P 1'
#
loop_
_entity.id
_entity.type
_entity.pdbx_description
1 polymer ?
#
loop_
_entity_poly.entity_id
_entity_poly.type
_entity_poly.pdbx_seq_one_letter_code
_entity_poly.pdbx_strand_id
1 'polypeptide(L)'
;MMFLMSPVFAQTEETEAQRKSLWLNYENTTLDPANGKIYYEQRLDRNPLYGLWEMRKSLADNNIHEYLPMFQGIIIGNYKLGSKITAAVPTSEERKTQRIKFLPHPGRYKFDFWIQPAFAAIFGYREQVVQSNTSVLLQTQFYLWQGMVLNAGILFPITNDMDGNPKIIRPAPIFLNQFFAIGKNFVNASAGFFYNDQYGVNVQYRHTDMTTPLSYGLEAGYTGRYFYAKDGIHYSSFNQLLLQADIAYRLARPDVTLKLSGGQYLWQDRGVRVDFIKQFTNVEIGLYAMKTKNGSTAGFNFAIPIPPGKILQGRNARLRTTDQYRFEYSYTRGFQIGERYRTGYQLDQKLRQYHTNYLNSQRE
;
A
#
# COMPACT_ATOMS: atom_id res chain seq x y z
N MET A 1 -13.57 13.61 39.29
CA MET A 1 -13.20 14.20 37.99
C MET A 1 -13.95 13.43 36.92
N MET A 2 -14.92 14.12 36.31
CA MET A 2 -16.04 13.56 35.55
C MET A 2 -15.55 13.09 34.17
N PHE A 3 -15.54 11.79 33.91
CA PHE A 3 -15.30 11.25 32.57
C PHE A 3 -16.58 11.42 31.75
N LEU A 4 -16.59 12.41 30.85
CA LEU A 4 -17.59 12.57 29.82
C LEU A 4 -17.53 11.37 28.87
N MET A 5 -18.53 10.50 28.95
CA MET A 5 -18.84 9.54 27.89
C MET A 5 -19.23 10.33 26.63
N SER A 6 -18.46 10.18 25.56
CA SER A 6 -18.88 10.61 24.22
C SER A 6 -20.11 9.78 23.79
N PRO A 7 -21.18 10.41 23.29
CA PRO A 7 -22.38 9.67 22.94
C PRO A 7 -22.19 8.86 21.66
N VAL A 8 -22.84 7.70 21.65
CA VAL A 8 -23.13 6.84 20.51
C VAL A 8 -23.46 7.67 19.27
N PHE A 9 -22.82 7.36 18.14
CA PHE A 9 -23.07 7.98 16.84
C PHE A 9 -24.56 7.87 16.46
N ALA A 10 -25.34 8.92 16.73
CA ALA A 10 -26.61 9.14 16.07
C ALA A 10 -26.32 9.41 14.58
N GLN A 11 -26.93 8.62 13.68
CA GLN A 11 -26.94 8.92 12.25
C GLN A 11 -27.74 10.21 12.04
N THR A 12 -27.07 11.35 12.04
CA THR A 12 -27.63 12.56 11.46
C THR A 12 -27.72 12.34 9.95
N GLU A 13 -28.90 12.51 9.36
CA GLU A 13 -29.04 12.43 7.90
C GLU A 13 -28.13 13.48 7.25
N GLU A 14 -27.21 13.02 6.40
CA GLU A 14 -26.34 13.94 5.68
C GLU A 14 -27.15 14.75 4.67
N THR A 15 -26.94 16.06 4.69
CA THR A 15 -27.51 16.96 3.68
C THR A 15 -27.05 16.57 2.27
N GLU A 16 -27.82 16.92 1.25
CA GLU A 16 -27.45 16.61 -0.14
C GLU A 16 -26.08 17.18 -0.53
N ALA A 17 -25.73 18.36 -0.02
CA ALA A 17 -24.42 18.98 -0.22
C ALA A 17 -23.28 18.17 0.42
N GLN A 18 -23.49 17.64 1.63
CA GLN A 18 -22.51 16.77 2.31
C GLN A 18 -22.32 15.45 1.54
N ARG A 19 -23.40 14.80 1.12
CA ARG A 19 -23.33 13.57 0.31
C ARG A 19 -22.57 13.78 -1.00
N LYS A 20 -22.85 14.88 -1.71
CA LYS A 20 -22.10 15.25 -2.93
C LYS A 20 -20.61 15.48 -2.65
N SER A 21 -20.27 16.10 -1.53
CA SER A 21 -18.88 16.30 -1.12
C SER A 21 -18.17 14.98 -0.81
N LEU A 22 -18.82 14.05 -0.11
CA LEU A 22 -18.28 12.71 0.15
C LEU A 22 -18.08 11.92 -1.14
N TRP A 23 -19.05 12.00 -2.07
CA TRP A 23 -18.96 11.32 -3.36
C TRP A 23 -17.70 11.71 -4.14
N LEU A 24 -17.25 12.96 -4.03
CA LEU A 24 -16.03 13.43 -4.69
C LEU A 24 -14.75 12.74 -4.19
N ASN A 25 -14.76 12.08 -3.03
CA ASN A 25 -13.59 11.35 -2.53
C ASN A 25 -13.33 10.05 -3.30
N TYR A 26 -14.33 9.54 -4.02
CA TYR A 26 -14.28 8.28 -4.74
C TYR A 26 -14.08 8.45 -6.24
N GLU A 27 -13.50 7.44 -6.86
CA GLU A 27 -13.19 7.37 -8.28
C GLU A 27 -13.69 6.05 -8.86
N ASN A 28 -13.80 5.97 -10.20
CA ASN A 28 -14.22 4.75 -10.90
C ASN A 28 -15.54 4.15 -10.36
N THR A 29 -16.47 5.01 -9.92
CA THR A 29 -17.72 4.58 -9.27
C THR A 29 -18.72 4.02 -10.28
N THR A 30 -19.30 2.86 -10.00
CA THR A 30 -20.41 2.28 -10.77
C THR A 30 -21.52 1.85 -9.80
N LEU A 31 -22.71 2.44 -9.95
CA LEU A 31 -23.91 2.03 -9.24
C LEU A 31 -24.61 0.91 -10.00
N ASP A 32 -25.05 -0.13 -9.29
CA ASP A 32 -25.93 -1.18 -9.79
C ASP A 32 -27.08 -1.40 -8.79
N PRO A 33 -28.10 -0.51 -8.80
CA PRO A 33 -29.21 -0.57 -7.86
C PRO A 33 -30.05 -1.84 -8.01
N ALA A 34 -30.15 -2.39 -9.22
CA ALA A 34 -30.92 -3.61 -9.49
C ALA A 34 -30.40 -4.82 -8.70
N ASN A 35 -29.09 -4.87 -8.44
CA ASN A 35 -28.46 -5.91 -7.63
C ASN A 35 -28.01 -5.42 -6.23
N GLY A 36 -28.35 -4.18 -5.86
CA GLY A 36 -27.96 -3.58 -4.57
C GLY A 36 -26.45 -3.40 -4.38
N LYS A 37 -25.70 -3.14 -5.46
CA LYS A 37 -24.22 -3.11 -5.48
C LYS A 37 -23.65 -1.73 -5.81
N ILE A 38 -22.52 -1.40 -5.19
CA ILE A 38 -21.68 -0.24 -5.54
C ILE A 38 -20.23 -0.67 -5.72
N TYR A 39 -19.65 -0.33 -6.87
CA TYR A 39 -18.24 -0.48 -7.18
C TYR A 39 -17.58 0.87 -7.07
N TYR A 40 -16.44 0.95 -6.40
CA TYR A 40 -15.77 2.23 -6.19
C TYR A 40 -14.29 2.04 -5.90
N GLU A 41 -13.52 3.09 -6.15
CA GLU A 41 -12.11 3.16 -5.79
C GLU A 41 -11.87 4.33 -4.85
N GLN A 42 -11.02 4.11 -3.83
CA GLN A 42 -10.62 5.12 -2.86
C GLN A 42 -9.10 5.13 -2.75
N ARG A 43 -8.52 6.34 -2.68
CA ARG A 43 -7.06 6.56 -2.66
C ARG A 43 -6.62 7.50 -1.53
N LEU A 44 -7.54 7.83 -0.62
CA LEU A 44 -7.29 8.75 0.50
C LEU A 44 -6.88 7.98 1.76
N ASP A 45 -7.63 6.92 2.06
CA ASP A 45 -7.51 6.25 3.35
C ASP A 45 -6.71 4.96 3.21
N ARG A 46 -5.69 4.83 4.06
CA ARG A 46 -4.97 3.56 4.23
C ARG A 46 -5.92 2.43 4.59
N ASN A 47 -6.87 2.72 5.46
CA ASN A 47 -7.79 1.75 6.04
C ASN A 47 -9.12 1.75 5.27
N PRO A 48 -9.46 0.64 4.58
CA PRO A 48 -10.67 0.55 3.76
C PRO A 48 -11.98 0.72 4.55
N LEU A 49 -11.96 0.55 5.87
CA LEU A 49 -13.15 0.71 6.71
C LEU A 49 -13.73 2.13 6.60
N TYR A 50 -12.89 3.17 6.62
CA TYR A 50 -13.36 4.55 6.48
C TYR A 50 -14.04 4.76 5.13
N GLY A 51 -13.42 4.28 4.05
CA GLY A 51 -14.01 4.35 2.71
C GLY A 51 -15.32 3.55 2.57
N LEU A 52 -15.46 2.41 3.26
CA LEU A 52 -16.72 1.65 3.29
C LEU A 52 -17.85 2.44 3.98
N TRP A 53 -17.55 3.03 5.14
CA TRP A 53 -18.54 3.79 5.91
C TRP A 53 -18.92 5.10 5.24
N GLU A 54 -17.94 5.84 4.73
CA GLU A 54 -18.16 7.10 4.05
C GLU A 54 -18.89 6.88 2.72
N MET A 55 -18.59 5.80 1.98
CA MET A 55 -19.37 5.42 0.80
C MET A 55 -20.84 5.17 1.16
N ARG A 56 -21.13 4.41 2.22
CA ARG A 56 -22.51 4.18 2.69
C ARG A 56 -23.24 5.48 3.01
N LYS A 57 -22.56 6.45 3.64
CA LYS A 57 -23.14 7.76 3.95
C LYS A 57 -23.38 8.63 2.71
N SER A 58 -22.50 8.51 1.71
CA SER A 58 -22.61 9.27 0.47
C SER A 58 -23.80 8.85 -0.41
N LEU A 59 -24.31 7.62 -0.21
CA LEU A 59 -25.44 7.08 -0.95
C LEU A 59 -26.77 7.60 -0.38
N ALA A 60 -27.65 8.07 -1.25
CA ALA A 60 -29.03 8.41 -0.89
C ALA A 60 -29.97 7.19 -0.97
N ASP A 61 -29.56 6.13 -1.68
CA ASP A 61 -30.35 4.93 -1.92
C ASP A 61 -30.10 3.88 -0.84
N ASN A 62 -31.17 3.53 -0.11
CA ASN A 62 -31.13 2.52 0.93
C ASN A 62 -31.04 1.08 0.39
N ASN A 63 -31.21 0.85 -0.92
CA ASN A 63 -31.18 -0.47 -1.54
C ASN A 63 -29.76 -1.01 -1.77
N ILE A 64 -28.72 -0.20 -1.53
CA ILE A 64 -27.33 -0.62 -1.68
C ILE A 64 -26.84 -1.30 -0.40
N HIS A 65 -26.52 -2.59 -0.51
CA HIS A 65 -26.11 -3.43 0.61
C HIS A 65 -24.75 -4.11 0.39
N GLU A 66 -24.25 -4.12 -0.84
CA GLU A 66 -22.99 -4.73 -1.24
C GLU A 66 -21.98 -3.70 -1.74
N TYR A 67 -20.82 -3.66 -1.12
CA TYR A 67 -19.77 -2.66 -1.32
C TYR A 67 -18.53 -3.33 -1.89
N LEU A 68 -18.14 -2.95 -3.10
CA LEU A 68 -17.07 -3.59 -3.87
C LEU A 68 -15.92 -2.60 -4.08
N PRO A 69 -15.03 -2.43 -3.08
CA PRO A 69 -13.86 -1.57 -3.22
C PRO A 69 -12.87 -2.15 -4.23
N MET A 70 -12.33 -1.25 -5.05
CA MET A 70 -11.33 -1.53 -6.06
C MET A 70 -9.98 -0.95 -5.67
N PHE A 71 -8.93 -1.57 -6.20
CA PHE A 71 -7.57 -1.05 -6.19
C PHE A 71 -7.01 -1.15 -7.60
N GLN A 72 -6.60 -0.01 -8.16
CA GLN A 72 -6.18 0.14 -9.55
C GLN A 72 -7.23 -0.42 -10.53
N GLY A 73 -8.51 -0.18 -10.25
CA GLY A 73 -9.62 -0.72 -11.04
C GLY A 73 -9.96 -2.21 -10.85
N ILE A 74 -9.21 -2.95 -10.02
CA ILE A 74 -9.46 -4.37 -9.75
C ILE A 74 -10.24 -4.53 -8.44
N ILE A 75 -11.37 -5.22 -8.47
CA ILE A 75 -12.19 -5.50 -7.27
C ILE A 75 -11.44 -6.40 -6.30
N ILE A 76 -11.27 -5.94 -5.07
CA ILE A 76 -10.56 -6.68 -4.01
C ILE A 76 -11.48 -7.66 -3.29
N GLY A 77 -12.69 -7.24 -2.94
CA GLY A 77 -13.67 -8.04 -2.20
C GLY A 77 -15.08 -7.48 -2.35
N ASN A 78 -16.10 -8.29 -2.02
CA ASN A 78 -17.48 -7.85 -1.91
C ASN A 78 -17.88 -7.85 -0.43
N TYR A 79 -18.22 -6.68 0.13
CA TYR A 79 -18.47 -6.49 1.56
C TYR A 79 -19.93 -6.16 1.84
N LYS A 80 -20.48 -6.75 2.91
CA LYS A 80 -21.78 -6.38 3.49
C LYS A 80 -21.58 -5.75 4.86
N LEU A 81 -22.19 -4.58 5.06
CA LEU A 81 -22.10 -3.81 6.31
C LEU A 81 -23.30 -4.14 7.22
N GLY A 82 -23.12 -5.10 8.14
CA GLY A 82 -24.13 -5.47 9.14
C GLY A 82 -23.66 -5.23 10.58
N SER A 83 -24.17 -6.01 11.54
CA SER A 83 -23.62 -6.08 12.90
C SER A 83 -22.13 -6.51 12.89
N LYS A 84 -21.80 -7.43 11.99
CA LYS A 84 -20.44 -7.74 11.55
C LYS A 84 -20.29 -7.48 10.06
N ILE A 85 -19.08 -7.11 9.65
CA ILE A 85 -18.70 -6.99 8.25
C ILE A 85 -18.37 -8.38 7.74
N THR A 86 -19.08 -8.80 6.69
CA THR A 86 -18.80 -10.05 5.98
C THR A 86 -18.20 -9.73 4.62
N ALA A 87 -17.39 -10.64 4.09
CA ALA A 87 -16.82 -10.53 2.75
C ALA A 87 -17.08 -11.80 1.95
N ALA A 88 -17.28 -11.64 0.65
CA ALA A 88 -17.32 -12.69 -0.33
C ALA A 88 -16.26 -12.46 -1.41
N VAL A 89 -15.80 -13.54 -2.03
CA VAL A 89 -14.90 -13.46 -3.19
C VAL A 89 -15.70 -12.92 -4.39
N PRO A 90 -15.23 -11.86 -5.07
CA PRO A 90 -15.88 -11.35 -6.26
C PRO A 90 -15.97 -12.42 -7.36
N THR A 91 -17.09 -12.47 -8.04
CA THR A 91 -17.32 -13.38 -9.16
C THR A 91 -16.51 -12.98 -10.39
N SER A 92 -16.23 -13.95 -11.26
CA SER A 92 -15.55 -13.70 -12.53
C SER A 92 -16.32 -12.73 -13.42
N GLU A 93 -17.65 -12.81 -13.41
CA GLU A 93 -18.51 -11.90 -14.19
C GLU A 93 -18.45 -10.46 -13.67
N GLU A 94 -18.50 -10.24 -12.35
CA GLU A 94 -18.33 -8.90 -11.77
C GLU A 94 -17.00 -8.25 -12.19
N ARG A 95 -15.90 -9.01 -12.16
CA ARG A 95 -14.59 -8.50 -12.59
C ARG A 95 -14.54 -8.23 -14.09
N LYS A 96 -15.16 -9.08 -14.93
CA LYS A 96 -15.26 -8.86 -16.39
C LYS A 96 -16.09 -7.62 -16.72
N THR A 97 -17.26 -7.45 -16.10
CA THR A 97 -18.11 -6.28 -16.33
C THR A 97 -17.40 -4.99 -15.94
N GLN A 98 -16.69 -4.97 -14.82
CA GLN A 98 -15.91 -3.80 -14.42
C GLN A 98 -14.72 -3.54 -15.34
N ARG A 99 -14.08 -4.58 -15.87
CA ARG A 99 -13.00 -4.43 -16.87
C ARG A 99 -13.45 -3.65 -18.10
N ILE A 100 -14.64 -3.96 -18.62
CA ILE A 100 -15.20 -3.30 -19.82
C ILE A 100 -15.54 -1.83 -19.52
N LYS A 101 -16.01 -1.54 -18.30
CA LYS A 101 -16.37 -0.19 -17.86
C LYS A 101 -15.15 0.65 -17.47
N PHE A 102 -13.99 0.04 -17.28
CA PHE A 102 -12.77 0.71 -16.87
C PHE A 102 -12.07 1.31 -18.10
N LEU A 103 -12.45 2.53 -18.43
CA LEU A 103 -11.70 3.42 -19.30
C LEU A 103 -11.46 4.72 -18.52
N PRO A 104 -10.23 5.26 -18.50
CA PRO A 104 -9.97 6.58 -17.92
C PRO A 104 -10.79 7.63 -18.68
N HIS A 105 -11.97 7.97 -18.17
CA HIS A 105 -12.85 8.97 -18.78
C HIS A 105 -12.77 10.28 -17.99
N PRO A 106 -12.67 11.44 -18.67
CA PRO A 106 -12.77 12.74 -18.02
C PRO A 106 -14.04 12.81 -17.16
N GLY A 107 -13.88 12.93 -15.83
CA GLY A 107 -14.99 12.99 -14.86
C GLY A 107 -15.22 11.72 -14.03
N ARG A 108 -14.61 10.57 -14.37
CA ARG A 108 -14.54 9.37 -13.50
C ARG A 108 -13.16 9.12 -12.91
N TYR A 109 -12.14 9.71 -13.53
CA TYR A 109 -10.74 9.63 -13.16
C TYR A 109 -10.25 10.99 -12.64
N LYS A 110 -9.40 10.95 -11.60
CA LYS A 110 -8.78 12.13 -11.00
C LYS A 110 -7.26 12.04 -11.11
N PHE A 111 -6.63 13.10 -11.57
CA PHE A 111 -5.18 13.25 -11.48
C PHE A 111 -4.79 13.44 -10.01
N ASP A 112 -4.13 12.45 -9.45
CA ASP A 112 -3.85 12.36 -8.02
C ASP A 112 -2.35 12.55 -7.78
N PHE A 113 -2.02 13.64 -7.10
CA PHE A 113 -0.66 13.97 -6.69
C PHE A 113 -0.55 13.82 -5.17
N TRP A 114 0.55 13.23 -4.70
CA TRP A 114 0.78 13.13 -3.27
C TRP A 114 2.20 13.45 -2.82
N ILE A 115 2.27 14.06 -1.64
CA ILE A 115 3.51 14.35 -0.93
C ILE A 115 3.85 13.17 -0.03
N GLN A 116 5.04 12.60 -0.19
CA GLN A 116 5.51 11.46 0.58
C GLN A 116 6.89 11.76 1.17
N PRO A 117 7.06 11.74 2.50
CA PRO A 117 8.38 11.76 3.09
C PRO A 117 9.10 10.43 2.83
N ALA A 118 10.37 10.51 2.53
CA ALA A 118 11.30 9.40 2.55
C ALA A 118 12.38 9.70 3.59
N PHE A 119 12.54 8.78 4.53
CA PHE A 119 13.52 8.90 5.58
C PHE A 119 14.17 7.54 5.79
N ALA A 120 15.49 7.57 5.81
CA ALA A 120 16.35 6.46 6.21
C ALA A 120 17.29 6.98 7.30
N ALA A 121 17.59 6.14 8.27
CA ALA A 121 18.55 6.46 9.31
C ALA A 121 19.35 5.24 9.72
N ILE A 122 20.62 5.46 10.02
CA ILE A 122 21.52 4.50 10.64
C ILE A 122 21.92 5.07 12.01
N PHE A 123 21.75 4.26 13.04
CA PHE A 123 22.17 4.59 14.40
C PHE A 123 23.40 3.77 14.79
N GLY A 124 24.30 4.36 15.57
CA GLY A 124 25.40 3.63 16.21
C GLY A 124 26.72 3.57 15.43
N TYR A 125 26.97 4.52 14.52
CA TYR A 125 28.31 4.72 13.98
C TYR A 125 29.21 5.44 15.01
N ARG A 126 30.48 5.05 15.12
CA ARG A 126 31.40 5.56 16.16
C ARG A 126 31.70 7.06 15.99
N GLU A 127 31.82 7.53 14.75
CA GLU A 127 32.19 8.90 14.41
C GLU A 127 30.97 9.83 14.28
N GLN A 128 29.82 9.27 13.90
CA GLN A 128 28.54 9.96 13.82
C GLN A 128 27.44 9.05 14.38
N VAL A 129 26.93 9.39 15.57
CA VAL A 129 25.97 8.56 16.30
C VAL A 129 24.67 8.36 15.51
N VAL A 130 24.30 9.33 14.68
CA VAL A 130 23.12 9.31 13.82
C VAL A 130 23.50 9.78 12.42
N GLN A 131 23.25 8.96 11.42
CA GLN A 131 23.26 9.36 10.01
C GLN A 131 21.83 9.30 9.48
N SER A 132 21.44 10.29 8.69
CA SER A 132 20.09 10.36 8.11
C SER A 132 20.12 10.75 6.65
N ASN A 133 19.17 10.21 5.89
CA ASN A 133 18.83 10.67 4.55
C ASN A 133 17.34 10.99 4.56
N THR A 134 17.02 12.28 4.45
CA THR A 134 15.66 12.80 4.45
C THR A 134 15.39 13.45 3.11
N SER A 135 14.32 13.01 2.46
CA SER A 135 13.83 13.54 1.20
C SER A 135 12.32 13.65 1.21
N VAL A 136 11.77 14.51 0.36
CA VAL A 136 10.33 14.60 0.11
C VAL A 136 10.07 14.29 -1.35
N LEU A 137 9.10 13.43 -1.60
CA LEU A 137 8.69 13.05 -2.95
C LEU A 137 7.35 13.68 -3.26
N LEU A 138 7.23 14.28 -4.45
CA LEU A 138 5.95 14.60 -5.07
C LEU A 138 5.69 13.55 -6.14
N GLN A 139 4.69 12.70 -5.93
CA GLN A 139 4.40 11.56 -6.79
C GLN A 139 3.02 11.67 -7.44
N THR A 140 2.84 10.91 -8.52
CA THR A 140 1.60 10.77 -9.26
C THR A 140 1.47 9.35 -9.83
N GLN A 141 0.24 8.99 -10.19
CA GLN A 141 -0.13 7.68 -10.72
C GLN A 141 -1.11 7.84 -11.88
N PHE A 142 -0.68 7.42 -13.06
CA PHE A 142 -1.48 7.46 -14.28
C PHE A 142 -2.08 6.11 -14.58
N TYR A 143 -3.41 6.05 -14.69
CA TYR A 143 -4.13 4.81 -14.95
C TYR A 143 -4.21 4.66 -16.47
N LEU A 144 -3.54 3.66 -17.02
CA LEU A 144 -3.48 3.44 -18.46
C LEU A 144 -4.66 2.55 -18.91
N TRP A 145 -4.88 1.46 -18.18
CA TRP A 145 -6.05 0.58 -18.29
C TRP A 145 -6.20 -0.20 -16.98
N GLN A 146 -7.18 -1.10 -16.90
CA GLN A 146 -7.49 -1.78 -15.64
C GLN A 146 -6.27 -2.55 -15.10
N GLY A 147 -5.91 -2.24 -13.87
CA GLY A 147 -4.74 -2.77 -13.20
C GLY A 147 -3.40 -2.21 -13.69
N MET A 148 -3.35 -1.47 -14.80
CA MET A 148 -2.11 -0.91 -15.34
C MET A 148 -1.92 0.55 -14.94
N VAL A 149 -0.90 0.80 -14.14
CA VAL A 149 -0.62 2.11 -13.56
C VAL A 149 0.84 2.48 -13.74
N LEU A 150 1.09 3.65 -14.33
CA LEU A 150 2.41 4.27 -14.37
C LEU A 150 2.59 5.14 -13.12
N ASN A 151 3.62 4.84 -12.33
CA ASN A 151 4.05 5.65 -11.20
C ASN A 151 5.19 6.55 -11.65
N ALA A 152 5.11 7.84 -11.30
CA ALA A 152 6.16 8.81 -11.58
C ALA A 152 6.19 9.88 -10.49
N GLY A 153 7.28 10.63 -10.41
CA GLY A 153 7.37 11.74 -9.46
C GLY A 153 8.72 12.43 -9.49
N ILE A 154 8.89 13.36 -8.56
CA ILE A 154 10.12 14.13 -8.34
C ILE A 154 10.51 13.97 -6.88
N LEU A 155 11.80 13.76 -6.63
CA LEU A 155 12.42 13.68 -5.31
C LEU A 155 13.18 14.97 -5.02
N PHE A 156 12.87 15.58 -3.88
CA PHE A 156 13.51 16.77 -3.32
C PHE A 156 14.34 16.34 -2.10
N PRO A 157 15.68 16.32 -2.21
CA PRO A 157 16.54 15.96 -1.08
C PRO A 157 16.60 17.11 -0.05
N ILE A 158 16.53 16.78 1.24
CA ILE A 158 16.63 17.74 2.36
C ILE A 158 17.97 17.53 3.09
N THR A 159 18.18 16.34 3.65
CA THR A 159 19.41 15.95 4.33
C THR A 159 19.97 14.67 3.70
N ASN A 160 21.28 14.54 3.68
CA ASN A 160 21.92 13.32 3.25
C ASN A 160 23.31 13.23 3.85
N ASP A 161 23.38 12.48 4.94
CA ASP A 161 24.60 12.26 5.72
C ASP A 161 24.95 10.75 5.76
N MET A 162 24.31 9.94 4.91
CA MET A 162 24.43 8.47 4.92
C MET A 162 25.29 7.89 3.80
N ASP A 163 25.10 8.34 2.55
CA ASP A 163 25.60 7.60 1.37
C ASP A 163 26.48 8.47 0.44
N GLY A 164 26.78 9.71 0.84
CA GLY A 164 27.61 10.64 0.08
C GLY A 164 27.00 11.09 -1.25
N ASN A 165 25.77 10.66 -1.58
CA ASN A 165 25.13 11.03 -2.83
C ASN A 165 24.85 12.54 -2.88
N PRO A 166 25.03 13.18 -4.06
CA PRO A 166 24.78 14.60 -4.19
C PRO A 166 23.30 14.91 -3.92
N LYS A 167 23.04 16.01 -3.21
CA LYS A 167 21.68 16.52 -2.93
C LYS A 167 21.11 17.20 -4.18
N ILE A 168 20.76 16.41 -5.19
CA ILE A 168 20.16 16.88 -6.44
C ILE A 168 18.67 16.57 -6.50
N ILE A 169 17.87 17.54 -6.96
CA ILE A 169 16.49 17.29 -7.36
C ILE A 169 16.52 16.33 -8.55
N ARG A 170 15.83 15.20 -8.43
CA ARG A 170 15.89 14.12 -9.41
C ARG A 170 14.53 13.47 -9.59
N PRO A 171 14.29 12.74 -10.69
CA PRO A 171 13.09 11.91 -10.79
C PRO A 171 13.00 10.96 -9.58
N ALA A 172 11.81 10.86 -9.00
CA ALA A 172 11.48 9.77 -8.09
C ALA A 172 11.44 8.46 -8.89
N PRO A 173 11.40 7.28 -8.23
CA PRO A 173 11.19 6.00 -8.91
C PRO A 173 10.05 6.05 -9.95
N ILE A 174 10.37 5.75 -11.21
CA ILE A 174 9.41 5.70 -12.33
C ILE A 174 9.23 4.26 -12.76
N PHE A 175 8.05 3.70 -12.54
CA PHE A 175 7.79 2.30 -12.84
C PHE A 175 6.34 2.04 -13.19
N LEU A 176 6.15 1.05 -14.06
CA LEU A 176 4.85 0.55 -14.48
C LEU A 176 4.46 -0.63 -13.60
N ASN A 177 3.21 -0.68 -13.14
CA ASN A 177 2.62 -1.81 -12.42
C ASN A 177 1.42 -2.35 -13.19
N GLN A 178 1.36 -3.67 -13.37
CA GLN A 178 0.18 -4.40 -13.82
C GLN A 178 -0.32 -5.30 -12.68
N PHE A 179 -1.41 -4.88 -12.06
CA PHE A 179 -2.13 -5.62 -11.04
C PHE A 179 -3.27 -6.45 -11.65
N PHE A 180 -3.44 -7.69 -11.18
CA PHE A 180 -4.54 -8.56 -11.59
C PHE A 180 -5.00 -9.47 -10.45
N ALA A 181 -6.27 -9.90 -10.53
CA ALA A 181 -6.86 -10.80 -9.53
C ALA A 181 -7.79 -11.84 -10.18
N ILE A 182 -7.61 -13.12 -9.82
CA ILE A 182 -8.45 -14.25 -10.26
C ILE A 182 -8.82 -15.11 -9.05
N GLY A 183 -10.11 -15.15 -8.72
CA GLY A 183 -10.57 -15.70 -7.44
C GLY A 183 -9.84 -15.05 -6.27
N LYS A 184 -9.16 -15.89 -5.47
CA LYS A 184 -8.34 -15.53 -4.28
C LYS A 184 -6.86 -15.28 -4.61
N ASN A 185 -6.48 -15.31 -5.89
CA ASN A 185 -5.12 -15.12 -6.34
C ASN A 185 -4.93 -13.69 -6.83
N PHE A 186 -3.91 -13.03 -6.33
CA PHE A 186 -3.54 -11.66 -6.67
C PHE A 186 -2.11 -11.65 -7.18
N VAL A 187 -1.85 -10.88 -8.23
CA VAL A 187 -0.52 -10.73 -8.79
C VAL A 187 -0.27 -9.30 -9.18
N ASN A 188 0.96 -8.86 -8.97
CA ASN A 188 1.45 -7.56 -9.39
C ASN A 188 2.77 -7.77 -10.14
N ALA A 189 2.82 -7.37 -11.40
CA ALA A 189 4.05 -7.30 -12.17
C ALA A 189 4.48 -5.83 -12.30
N SER A 190 5.76 -5.56 -12.07
CA SER A 190 6.33 -4.21 -12.05
C SER A 190 7.58 -4.15 -12.92
N ALA A 191 7.76 -3.07 -13.65
CA ALA A 191 8.97 -2.82 -14.46
C ALA A 191 9.36 -1.34 -14.46
N GLY A 192 10.65 -1.05 -14.31
CA GLY A 192 11.19 0.31 -14.38
C GLY A 192 12.22 0.59 -13.29
N PHE A 193 12.24 1.85 -12.84
CA PHE A 193 13.10 2.34 -11.77
C PHE A 193 12.35 2.26 -10.44
N PHE A 194 12.84 1.42 -9.54
CA PHE A 194 12.28 1.17 -8.22
C PHE A 194 12.98 2.01 -7.14
N TYR A 195 12.41 1.95 -5.93
CA TYR A 195 13.03 2.50 -4.72
C TYR A 195 14.29 1.73 -4.35
N ASN A 196 15.13 2.33 -3.51
CA ASN A 196 16.44 1.81 -3.12
C ASN A 196 17.36 1.62 -4.34
N ASP A 197 17.22 2.52 -5.32
CA ASP A 197 18.14 2.67 -6.43
C ASP A 197 18.33 1.39 -7.26
N GLN A 198 17.25 0.61 -7.42
CA GLN A 198 17.20 -0.59 -8.26
C GLN A 198 16.36 -0.35 -9.51
N TYR A 199 16.80 -0.77 -10.69
CA TYR A 199 16.00 -0.82 -11.91
C TYR A 199 15.82 -2.26 -12.34
N GLY A 200 14.68 -2.60 -12.95
CA GLY A 200 14.44 -3.93 -13.50
C GLY A 200 13.00 -4.36 -13.50
N VAL A 201 12.77 -5.65 -13.24
CA VAL A 201 11.45 -6.29 -13.24
C VAL A 201 11.20 -7.03 -11.93
N ASN A 202 9.95 -7.01 -11.47
CA ASN A 202 9.50 -7.67 -10.25
C ASN A 202 8.10 -8.26 -10.46
N VAL A 203 7.85 -9.43 -9.92
CA VAL A 203 6.55 -10.09 -9.92
C VAL A 203 6.26 -10.58 -8.51
N GLN A 204 5.11 -10.18 -7.98
CA GLN A 204 4.59 -10.63 -6.70
C GLN A 204 3.32 -11.43 -6.95
N TYR A 205 3.18 -12.58 -6.30
CA TYR A 205 1.99 -13.40 -6.25
C TYR A 205 1.56 -13.55 -4.79
N ARG A 206 0.25 -13.47 -4.52
CA ARG A 206 -0.34 -13.69 -3.20
C ARG A 206 -1.66 -14.43 -3.34
N HIS A 207 -1.76 -15.57 -2.68
CA HIS A 207 -3.04 -16.22 -2.43
C HIS A 207 -3.58 -15.76 -1.08
N THR A 208 -4.76 -15.17 -1.07
CA THR A 208 -5.43 -14.74 0.16
C THR A 208 -6.95 -14.72 -0.01
N ASP A 209 -7.65 -15.23 0.99
CA ASP A 209 -9.06 -14.94 1.20
C ASP A 209 -9.18 -13.76 2.17
N MET A 210 -10.18 -12.91 2.00
CA MET A 210 -10.43 -11.82 2.95
C MET A 210 -11.07 -12.34 4.25
N THR A 211 -11.47 -13.61 4.29
CA THR A 211 -12.13 -14.26 5.43
C THR A 211 -11.25 -15.26 6.17
N THR A 212 -10.31 -15.91 5.49
CA THR A 212 -9.46 -16.95 6.09
C THR A 212 -8.16 -16.37 6.65
N PRO A 213 -7.68 -16.85 7.81
CA PRO A 213 -6.49 -16.30 8.44
C PRO A 213 -5.18 -16.60 7.70
N LEU A 214 -5.16 -17.63 6.86
CA LEU A 214 -3.96 -18.09 6.16
C LEU A 214 -3.82 -17.40 4.80
N SER A 215 -2.62 -16.92 4.50
CA SER A 215 -2.23 -16.45 3.17
C SER A 215 -0.77 -16.83 2.88
N TYR A 216 -0.43 -16.95 1.60
CA TYR A 216 0.95 -17.26 1.19
C TYR A 216 1.29 -16.55 -0.11
N GLY A 217 2.56 -16.25 -0.30
CA GLY A 217 3.04 -15.43 -1.41
C GLY A 217 4.39 -15.85 -1.93
N LEU A 218 4.65 -15.42 -3.16
CA LEU A 218 5.92 -15.54 -3.85
C LEU A 218 6.29 -14.18 -4.43
N GLU A 219 7.56 -13.81 -4.36
CA GLU A 219 8.09 -12.63 -5.01
C GLU A 219 9.37 -13.01 -5.76
N ALA A 220 9.45 -12.61 -7.03
CA ALA A 220 10.62 -12.79 -7.86
C ALA A 220 10.95 -11.48 -8.55
N GLY A 221 12.21 -11.10 -8.58
CA GLY A 221 12.61 -9.97 -9.40
C GLY A 221 14.08 -9.98 -9.74
N TYR A 222 14.37 -9.38 -10.89
CA TYR A 222 15.70 -9.33 -11.47
C TYR A 222 16.02 -7.87 -11.78
N THR A 223 17.09 -7.38 -11.16
CA THR A 223 17.38 -5.95 -11.05
C THR A 223 18.86 -5.65 -11.21
N GLY A 224 19.19 -4.40 -11.51
CA GLY A 224 20.51 -3.81 -11.38
C GLY A 224 20.41 -2.49 -10.62
N ARG A 225 21.52 -1.97 -10.11
CA ARG A 225 21.54 -0.66 -9.44
C ARG A 225 21.63 0.46 -10.45
N TYR A 226 21.01 1.59 -10.13
CA TYR A 226 21.19 2.84 -10.84
C TYR A 226 21.48 3.96 -9.85
N PHE A 227 22.19 5.01 -10.26
CA PHE A 227 22.34 6.21 -9.43
C PHE A 227 22.43 7.46 -10.29
N TYR A 228 22.01 8.58 -9.72
CA TYR A 228 22.10 9.89 -10.34
C TYR A 228 23.41 10.57 -9.93
N ALA A 229 24.26 10.84 -10.90
CA ALA A 229 25.47 11.65 -10.74
C ALA A 229 25.28 13.03 -11.39
N LYS A 230 26.28 13.91 -11.27
CA LYS A 230 26.23 15.26 -11.86
C LYS A 230 26.23 15.24 -13.40
N ASP A 231 26.81 14.20 -14.00
CA ASP A 231 26.99 14.01 -15.43
C ASP A 231 25.90 13.14 -16.09
N GLY A 232 25.03 12.51 -15.30
CA GLY A 232 23.94 11.70 -15.82
C GLY A 232 23.51 10.55 -14.90
N ILE A 233 22.82 9.57 -15.49
CA ILE A 233 22.39 8.34 -14.82
C ILE A 233 23.37 7.23 -15.14
N HIS A 234 23.91 6.59 -14.10
CA HIS A 234 24.81 5.44 -14.22
C HIS A 234 24.10 4.16 -13.81
N TYR A 235 24.45 3.06 -14.46
CA TYR A 235 23.84 1.75 -14.28
C TYR A 235 24.91 0.71 -13.96
N SER A 236 24.64 -0.13 -12.96
CA SER A 236 25.41 -1.34 -12.73
C SER A 236 24.89 -2.49 -13.60
N SER A 237 25.64 -3.58 -13.67
CA SER A 237 25.17 -4.81 -14.31
C SER A 237 23.84 -5.29 -13.73
N PHE A 238 23.00 -5.81 -14.62
CA PHE A 238 21.70 -6.40 -14.29
C PHE A 238 21.88 -7.81 -13.73
N ASN A 239 22.17 -7.93 -12.43
CA ASN A 239 22.63 -9.19 -11.81
C ASN A 239 22.06 -9.49 -10.42
N GLN A 240 21.13 -8.68 -9.93
CA GLN A 240 20.53 -8.82 -8.60
C GLN A 240 19.23 -9.60 -8.70
N LEU A 241 19.25 -10.86 -8.26
CA LEU A 241 18.10 -11.75 -8.20
C LEU A 241 17.50 -11.77 -6.78
N LEU A 242 16.27 -11.27 -6.64
CA LEU A 242 15.43 -11.39 -5.46
C LEU A 242 14.45 -12.55 -5.68
N LEU A 243 14.42 -13.52 -4.77
CA LEU A 243 13.46 -14.63 -4.78
C LEU A 243 12.99 -14.89 -3.36
N GLN A 244 11.70 -14.72 -3.08
CA GLN A 244 11.15 -14.89 -1.75
C GLN A 244 9.84 -15.67 -1.78
N ALA A 245 9.64 -16.47 -0.74
CA ALA A 245 8.37 -17.10 -0.43
C ALA A 245 7.99 -16.74 1.00
N ASP A 246 6.70 -16.57 1.25
CA ASP A 246 6.20 -16.30 2.60
C ASP A 246 4.85 -16.96 2.87
N ILE A 247 4.63 -17.26 4.14
CA ILE A 247 3.35 -17.72 4.69
C ILE A 247 3.00 -16.79 5.85
N ALA A 248 1.74 -16.36 5.91
CA ALA A 248 1.24 -15.49 6.97
C ALA A 248 -0.05 -16.05 7.56
N TYR A 249 -0.15 -16.02 8.88
CA TYR A 249 -1.31 -16.46 9.64
C TYR A 249 -1.82 -15.33 10.53
N ARG A 250 -3.09 -14.95 10.38
CA ARG A 250 -3.76 -13.91 11.16
C ARG A 250 -4.47 -14.48 12.38
N LEU A 251 -4.11 -14.00 13.55
CA LEU A 251 -4.86 -14.16 14.81
C LEU A 251 -5.85 -13.00 14.94
N ALA A 252 -7.15 -13.30 14.95
CA ALA A 252 -8.21 -12.28 15.07
C ALA A 252 -8.12 -11.52 16.40
N ARG A 253 -7.86 -12.24 17.50
CA ARG A 253 -7.56 -11.66 18.81
C ARG A 253 -6.21 -12.22 19.23
N PRO A 254 -5.14 -11.42 19.34
CA PRO A 254 -5.12 -9.96 19.49
C PRO A 254 -4.73 -9.20 18.19
N ASP A 255 -5.39 -9.37 17.04
CA ASP A 255 -5.05 -8.66 15.78
C ASP A 255 -3.56 -8.70 15.37
N VAL A 256 -2.96 -9.88 15.50
CA VAL A 256 -1.57 -10.12 15.14
C VAL A 256 -1.50 -10.99 13.89
N THR A 257 -0.62 -10.63 12.98
CA THR A 257 -0.23 -11.49 11.85
C THR A 257 1.18 -12.00 12.11
N LEU A 258 1.32 -13.32 12.16
CA LEU A 258 2.60 -14.01 12.17
C LEU A 258 2.97 -14.31 10.73
N LYS A 259 4.17 -13.91 10.30
CA LYS A 259 4.65 -14.17 8.94
C LYS A 259 6.03 -14.80 8.99
N LEU A 260 6.20 -15.90 8.27
CA LEU A 260 7.50 -16.51 8.01
C LEU A 260 7.81 -16.32 6.54
N SER A 261 8.97 -15.74 6.25
CA SER A 261 9.47 -15.54 4.89
C SER A 261 10.87 -16.10 4.75
N GLY A 262 11.21 -16.58 3.55
CA GLY A 262 12.52 -17.13 3.26
C GLY A 262 12.84 -17.09 1.78
N GLY A 263 14.14 -17.14 1.48
CA GLY A 263 14.63 -17.15 0.10
C GLY A 263 15.94 -16.38 -0.05
N GLN A 264 16.15 -15.80 -1.23
CA GLN A 264 17.28 -14.97 -1.58
C GLN A 264 16.86 -13.50 -1.63
N TYR A 265 17.55 -12.68 -0.86
CA TYR A 265 17.50 -11.24 -0.81
C TYR A 265 18.45 -10.64 -1.87
N LEU A 266 18.58 -9.33 -1.93
CA LEU A 266 19.62 -8.69 -2.73
C LEU A 266 21.01 -9.18 -2.32
N TRP A 267 22.00 -9.01 -3.19
CA TRP A 267 23.39 -9.44 -2.95
C TRP A 267 23.56 -10.94 -2.77
N GLN A 268 22.62 -11.73 -3.30
CA GLN A 268 22.57 -13.19 -3.15
C GLN A 268 22.53 -13.65 -1.68
N ASP A 269 22.10 -12.77 -0.77
CA ASP A 269 22.00 -13.09 0.65
C ASP A 269 20.81 -14.02 0.89
N ARG A 270 21.05 -15.23 1.35
CA ARG A 270 19.99 -16.24 1.55
C ARG A 270 19.65 -16.38 3.01
N GLY A 271 18.37 -16.38 3.34
CA GLY A 271 17.97 -16.47 4.73
C GLY A 271 16.47 -16.56 4.94
N VAL A 272 16.11 -16.45 6.22
CA VAL A 272 14.74 -16.49 6.73
C VAL A 272 14.47 -15.28 7.60
N ARG A 273 13.23 -14.82 7.60
CA ARG A 273 12.74 -13.70 8.40
C ARG A 273 11.38 -14.06 8.98
N VAL A 274 11.23 -13.80 10.28
CA VAL A 274 9.97 -13.92 11.01
C VAL A 274 9.49 -12.52 11.37
N ASP A 275 8.25 -12.18 11.01
CA ASP A 275 7.60 -10.93 11.39
C ASP A 275 6.40 -11.21 12.31
N PHE A 276 6.30 -10.41 13.38
CA PHE A 276 5.16 -10.29 14.27
C PHE A 276 4.52 -8.92 14.04
N ILE A 277 3.39 -8.89 13.32
CA ILE A 277 2.77 -7.65 12.85
C ILE A 277 1.47 -7.43 13.62
N LYS A 278 1.46 -6.48 14.55
CA LYS A 278 0.26 -6.02 15.23
C LYS A 278 -0.41 -4.92 14.40
N GLN A 279 -1.69 -5.09 14.12
CA GLN A 279 -2.49 -4.08 13.45
C GLN A 279 -3.42 -3.40 14.45
N PHE A 280 -3.38 -2.08 14.45
CA PHE A 280 -4.32 -1.18 15.10
C PHE A 280 -5.18 -0.51 14.02
N THR A 281 -6.14 0.32 14.42
CA THR A 281 -7.09 0.99 13.51
C THR A 281 -6.42 1.63 12.29
N ASN A 282 -5.45 2.53 12.49
CA ASN A 282 -4.72 3.14 11.37
C ASN A 282 -3.21 2.88 11.39
N VAL A 283 -2.72 2.23 12.44
CA VAL A 283 -1.30 2.02 12.67
C VAL A 283 -0.98 0.53 12.57
N GLU A 284 0.13 0.19 11.96
CA GLU A 284 0.71 -1.15 11.99
C GLU A 284 2.08 -1.07 12.64
N ILE A 285 2.37 -1.97 13.57
CA ILE A 285 3.67 -2.12 14.21
C ILE A 285 4.11 -3.56 14.01
N GLY A 286 5.24 -3.74 13.33
CA GLY A 286 5.89 -5.03 13.13
C GLY A 286 7.18 -5.11 13.89
N LEU A 287 7.41 -6.22 14.57
CA LEU A 287 8.74 -6.64 15.04
C LEU A 287 9.21 -7.77 14.14
N TYR A 288 10.49 -7.79 13.80
CA TYR A 288 11.02 -8.89 13.02
C TYR A 288 12.42 -9.29 13.48
N ALA A 289 12.74 -10.55 13.24
CA ALA A 289 14.07 -11.09 13.35
C ALA A 289 14.39 -11.85 12.07
N MET A 290 15.63 -11.76 11.61
CA MET A 290 16.07 -12.45 10.42
C MET A 290 17.48 -13.02 10.60
N LYS A 291 17.68 -14.17 9.96
CA LYS A 291 18.96 -14.87 9.90
C LYS A 291 19.24 -15.22 8.46
N THR A 292 20.34 -14.70 7.95
CA THR A 292 20.79 -14.87 6.58
C THR A 292 22.24 -15.34 6.55
N LYS A 293 22.79 -15.55 5.36
CA LYS A 293 24.21 -15.91 5.18
C LYS A 293 25.12 -14.75 5.56
N ASN A 294 24.69 -13.52 5.29
CA ASN A 294 25.45 -12.32 5.59
C ASN A 294 25.38 -11.90 7.06
N GLY A 295 24.41 -12.42 7.84
CA GLY A 295 24.36 -12.22 9.28
C GLY A 295 22.99 -12.42 9.90
N SER A 296 22.84 -11.99 11.14
CA SER A 296 21.55 -11.96 11.83
C SER A 296 21.25 -10.54 12.27
N THR A 297 20.00 -10.13 12.13
CA THR A 297 19.52 -8.82 12.57
C THR A 297 18.10 -8.93 13.09
N ALA A 298 17.73 -7.96 13.91
CA ALA A 298 16.36 -7.74 14.33
C ALA A 298 16.01 -6.28 14.10
N GLY A 299 14.73 -6.01 14.03
CA GLY A 299 14.26 -4.67 13.77
C GLY A 299 12.78 -4.53 13.98
N PHE A 300 12.29 -3.36 13.63
CA PHE A 300 10.88 -3.06 13.67
C PHE A 300 10.50 -2.31 12.41
N ASN A 301 9.23 -2.42 12.05
CA ASN A 301 8.63 -1.58 11.05
C ASN A 301 7.35 -0.97 11.61
N PHE A 302 6.99 0.21 11.13
CA PHE A 302 5.68 0.77 11.40
C PHE A 302 5.10 1.36 10.13
N ALA A 303 3.77 1.36 10.06
CA ALA A 303 3.02 2.10 9.05
C ALA A 303 2.01 3.00 9.75
N ILE A 304 2.09 4.30 9.50
CA ILE A 304 1.22 5.32 10.09
C ILE A 304 0.60 6.16 8.97
N PRO A 305 -0.64 6.66 9.12
CA PRO A 305 -1.19 7.64 8.19
C PRO A 305 -0.46 8.98 8.37
N ILE A 306 -0.33 9.76 7.30
CA ILE A 306 0.18 11.13 7.38
C ILE A 306 -1.00 12.10 7.22
N PRO A 307 -1.45 12.76 8.30
CA PRO A 307 -2.42 13.85 8.17
C PRO A 307 -1.74 15.12 7.63
N PRO A 308 -2.46 15.99 6.90
CA PRO A 308 -3.84 15.82 6.44
C PRO A 308 -3.92 14.91 5.20
N GLY A 309 -4.80 13.90 5.21
CA GLY A 309 -4.95 12.96 4.09
C GLY A 309 -5.41 13.61 2.77
N LYS A 310 -6.00 14.80 2.81
CA LYS A 310 -6.41 15.60 1.64
C LYS A 310 -5.99 17.04 1.87
N ILE A 311 -5.25 17.63 0.91
CA ILE A 311 -4.78 19.02 0.99
C ILE A 311 -5.66 19.91 0.11
N LEU A 312 -5.81 19.56 -1.17
CA LEU A 312 -6.67 20.25 -2.13
C LEU A 312 -7.38 19.22 -3.01
N GLN A 313 -8.66 19.42 -3.27
CA GLN A 313 -9.44 18.51 -4.13
C GLN A 313 -10.39 19.30 -5.01
N GLY A 314 -10.19 19.18 -6.32
CA GLY A 314 -11.17 19.53 -7.33
C GLY A 314 -11.88 18.30 -7.88
N ARG A 315 -12.65 18.52 -8.96
CA ARG A 315 -13.34 17.44 -9.69
C ARG A 315 -12.36 16.53 -10.44
N ASN A 316 -11.33 17.09 -11.06
CA ASN A 316 -10.43 16.39 -11.97
C ASN A 316 -9.00 16.22 -11.43
N ALA A 317 -8.63 16.93 -10.37
CA ALA A 317 -7.30 16.86 -9.77
C ALA A 317 -7.37 16.88 -8.24
N ARG A 318 -6.41 16.22 -7.58
CA ARG A 318 -6.25 16.20 -6.12
C ARG A 318 -4.78 16.27 -5.74
N LEU A 319 -4.51 17.06 -4.70
CA LEU A 319 -3.26 17.07 -3.96
C LEU A 319 -3.51 16.54 -2.55
N ARG A 320 -2.71 15.58 -2.12
CA ARG A 320 -2.81 14.94 -0.81
C ARG A 320 -1.44 14.62 -0.21
N THR A 321 -1.42 14.13 1.02
CA THR A 321 -0.28 13.38 1.56
C THR A 321 -0.39 11.90 1.13
N THR A 322 0.69 11.14 1.31
CA THR A 322 0.65 9.68 1.19
C THR A 322 -0.39 9.09 2.16
N ASP A 323 -1.10 8.04 1.73
CA ASP A 323 -2.12 7.35 2.55
C ASP A 323 -1.47 6.70 3.79
N GLN A 324 -0.24 6.24 3.64
CA GLN A 324 0.61 5.75 4.72
C GLN A 324 2.07 6.11 4.51
N TYR A 325 2.78 6.31 5.61
CA TYR A 325 4.22 6.30 5.67
C TYR A 325 4.69 5.03 6.36
N ARG A 326 5.54 4.27 5.67
CA ARG A 326 6.12 3.03 6.18
C ARG A 326 7.62 3.20 6.38
N PHE A 327 8.05 2.95 7.60
CA PHE A 327 9.44 2.93 8.00
C PHE A 327 9.82 1.55 8.48
N GLU A 328 11.00 1.07 8.09
CA GLU A 328 11.61 -0.15 8.60
C GLU A 328 12.99 0.21 9.11
N TYR A 329 13.26 -0.13 10.37
CA TYR A 329 14.56 -0.02 10.98
C TYR A 329 15.15 -1.42 11.16
N SER A 330 16.40 -1.58 10.77
CA SER A 330 17.18 -2.81 10.89
C SER A 330 18.39 -2.54 11.76
N TYR A 331 18.57 -3.32 12.83
CA TYR A 331 19.79 -3.24 13.65
C TYR A 331 20.95 -3.96 12.95
N THR A 332 21.52 -3.29 11.95
CA THR A 332 22.62 -3.84 11.14
C THR A 332 23.82 -2.89 11.13
N ARG A 333 25.03 -3.46 11.03
CA ARG A 333 26.31 -2.74 11.00
C ARG A 333 26.95 -2.69 9.61
N GLY A 334 26.14 -2.71 8.55
CA GLY A 334 26.63 -2.49 7.18
C GLY A 334 27.02 -3.73 6.37
N PHE A 335 26.35 -4.87 6.56
CA PHE A 335 26.66 -6.14 5.88
C PHE A 335 25.61 -6.59 4.85
N GLN A 336 24.81 -5.65 4.31
CA GLN A 336 23.79 -5.97 3.30
C GLN A 336 22.84 -7.11 3.73
N ILE A 337 22.54 -7.18 5.02
CA ILE A 337 21.76 -8.27 5.62
C ILE A 337 20.30 -8.12 5.20
N GLY A 338 19.80 -9.06 4.40
CA GLY A 338 18.38 -9.14 4.07
C GLY A 338 17.83 -7.94 3.29
N GLU A 339 18.67 -7.28 2.50
CA GLU A 339 18.26 -6.08 1.75
C GLU A 339 17.22 -6.39 0.66
N ARG A 340 16.28 -5.46 0.49
CA ARG A 340 15.21 -5.51 -0.51
C ARG A 340 15.02 -4.13 -1.13
N TYR A 341 14.44 -4.09 -2.33
CA TYR A 341 13.89 -2.86 -2.91
C TYR A 341 12.37 -2.80 -2.73
N ARG A 342 11.75 -1.68 -3.15
CA ARG A 342 10.29 -1.51 -3.09
C ARG A 342 9.74 -1.09 -4.46
N THR A 343 8.60 -1.65 -4.84
CA THR A 343 7.87 -1.39 -6.10
C THR A 343 6.57 -0.60 -5.89
N GLY A 344 6.56 0.27 -4.88
CA GLY A 344 5.40 1.09 -4.47
C GLY A 344 4.56 0.46 -3.36
N TYR A 345 4.17 -0.82 -3.49
CA TYR A 345 3.48 -1.58 -2.43
C TYR A 345 3.87 -3.07 -2.47
N GLN A 346 3.64 -3.75 -1.35
CA GLN A 346 3.69 -5.21 -1.29
C GLN A 346 2.27 -5.78 -1.23
N LEU A 347 2.00 -6.85 -1.99
CA LEU A 347 0.67 -7.47 -2.03
C LEU A 347 0.17 -7.90 -0.64
N ASP A 348 1.04 -8.53 0.16
CA ASP A 348 0.73 -8.88 1.54
C ASP A 348 0.20 -7.68 2.35
N GLN A 349 0.95 -6.58 2.32
CA GLN A 349 0.65 -5.38 3.10
C GLN A 349 -0.65 -4.72 2.64
N LYS A 350 -0.88 -4.65 1.32
CA LYS A 350 -2.07 -4.02 0.75
C LYS A 350 -3.32 -4.85 1.01
N LEU A 351 -3.27 -6.16 0.74
CA LEU A 351 -4.42 -7.05 0.85
C LEU A 351 -4.81 -7.33 2.30
N ARG A 352 -3.85 -7.33 3.24
CA ARG A 352 -4.15 -7.50 4.67
C ARG A 352 -5.09 -6.42 5.23
N GLN A 353 -5.07 -5.20 4.67
CA GLN A 353 -6.00 -4.13 5.10
C GLN A 353 -7.47 -4.44 4.77
N TYR A 354 -7.72 -5.38 3.86
CA TYR A 354 -9.06 -5.76 3.40
C TYR A 354 -9.61 -7.00 4.12
N HIS A 355 -8.86 -7.60 5.05
CA HIS A 355 -9.29 -8.78 5.78
C HIS A 355 -10.43 -8.44 6.75
N THR A 356 -11.51 -9.22 6.73
CA THR A 356 -12.70 -9.03 7.56
C THR A 356 -12.43 -8.99 9.07
N ASN A 357 -11.52 -9.84 9.59
CA ASN A 357 -11.13 -9.80 11.00
C ASN A 357 -10.57 -8.43 11.40
N TYR A 358 -9.72 -7.84 10.54
CA TYR A 358 -9.20 -6.49 10.75
C TYR A 358 -10.29 -5.43 10.65
N LEU A 359 -11.20 -5.53 9.67
CA LEU A 359 -12.29 -4.56 9.55
C LEU A 359 -13.28 -4.62 10.73
N ASN A 360 -13.50 -5.81 11.30
CA ASN A 360 -14.41 -6.01 12.43
C ASN A 360 -13.80 -5.59 13.78
N SER A 361 -12.51 -5.83 14.02
CA SER A 361 -11.89 -5.53 15.31
C SER A 361 -11.77 -4.04 15.61
N GLN A 362 -11.98 -3.19 14.61
CA GLN A 362 -11.95 -1.73 14.73
C GLN A 362 -13.30 -1.12 15.13
N ARG A 363 -14.35 -1.96 15.21
CA ARG A 363 -15.69 -1.55 15.64
C ARG A 363 -15.96 -1.89 17.11
N GLU A 364 -15.14 -2.78 17.68
CA GLU A 364 -15.10 -3.10 19.12
C GLU A 364 -14.33 -1.99 19.84
#